data_AF-A0A0B7AVA5-F1
#
_entry.id   AF-A0A0B7AVA5-F1
#
_cell.length_a   1.000
_cell.length_b   1.000
_cell.length_c   1.000
_cell.angle_alpha   90.00
_cell.angle_beta   90.00
_cell.angle_gamma   90.00
#
_symmetry.space_group_name_H-M   'P 1'
#
loop_
_entity.id
_entity.type
_entity.pdbx_description
1 polymer ?
#
loop_
_entity_poly.entity_id
_entity_poly.type
_entity_poly.pdbx_seq_one_letter_code
_entity_poly.pdbx_strand_id
1 'polypeptide(L)' 'MRECISIHVGQAGVQIGNACWELYCLEHGIQPDGQMPSDKTIGGGDDSFNT' A
#
# COMPACT_ATOMS: atom_id res chain seq x y z
N MET A 1 -0.59 2.48 -16.41
CA MET A 1 -0.28 1.53 -15.32
C MET A 1 -1.25 0.37 -15.43
N ARG A 2 -0.84 -0.88 -15.16
CA ARG A 2 -1.77 -2.01 -15.02
C ARG A 2 -1.79 -2.39 -13.55
N GLU A 3 -2.96 -2.61 -13.01
CA GLU A 3 -3.13 -2.95 -11.60
C GLU A 3 -3.08 -4.47 -11.40
N CYS A 4 -2.66 -4.90 -10.21
CA CYS A 4 -2.56 -6.29 -9.80
C CYS A 4 -3.31 -6.50 -8.49
N ILE A 5 -4.01 -7.64 -8.35
CA ILE A 5 -4.70 -8.02 -7.12
C ILE A 5 -3.98 -9.23 -6.50
N SER A 6 -3.50 -9.09 -5.27
CA SER A 6 -2.89 -10.17 -4.50
C SER A 6 -3.92 -10.83 -3.58
N ILE A 7 -4.17 -12.12 -3.76
CA ILE A 7 -5.12 -12.90 -2.96
C ILE A 7 -4.33 -13.84 -2.02
N HIS A 8 -4.56 -13.71 -0.72
CA HIS A 8 -3.91 -14.54 0.31
C HIS A 8 -4.95 -15.46 0.97
N VAL A 9 -4.76 -16.78 0.88
CA VAL A 9 -5.76 -17.76 1.34
C VAL A 9 -5.18 -18.67 2.43
N GLY A 10 -5.97 -18.90 3.49
CA GLY A 10 -5.61 -19.76 4.61
C GLY A 10 -4.59 -19.14 5.57
N GLN A 11 -4.35 -19.80 6.70
CA GLN A 11 -3.54 -19.25 7.79
C GLN A 11 -2.10 -18.91 7.36
N ALA A 12 -1.45 -19.80 6.61
CA ALA A 12 -0.10 -19.55 6.12
C ALA A 12 -0.06 -18.39 5.11
N GLY A 13 -1.04 -18.36 4.19
CA GLY A 13 -1.14 -17.30 3.18
C GLY A 13 -1.33 -15.92 3.79
N VAL A 14 -2.20 -15.79 4.80
CA VAL A 14 -2.44 -14.51 5.48
C VAL A 14 -1.19 -14.03 6.24
N GLN A 15 -0.48 -14.92 6.94
CA GLN A 15 0.74 -14.55 7.67
C GLN A 15 1.85 -14.07 6.71
N ILE A 16 2.03 -14.76 5.58
CA ILE A 16 2.98 -14.32 4.56
C ILE A 16 2.53 -12.99 3.94
N GLY A 17 1.23 -12.85 3.63
CA GLY A 17 0.67 -11.62 3.08
C GLY A 17 0.89 -10.41 3.96
N ASN A 18 0.77 -10.56 5.29
CA ASN A 18 1.07 -9.50 6.24
C ASN A 18 2.54 -9.06 6.17
N ALA A 19 3.48 -10.01 6.17
CA ALA A 19 4.91 -9.70 6.07
C ALA A 19 5.26 -9.07 4.70
N CYS A 20 4.65 -9.54 3.62
CA CYS A 20 4.81 -8.95 2.29
C CYS A 20 4.32 -7.50 2.24
N TRP A 21 3.14 -7.21 2.78
CA TRP A 21 2.60 -5.85 2.82
C TRP A 21 3.41 -4.93 3.73
N GLU A 22 3.92 -5.42 4.86
CA GLU A 22 4.85 -4.65 5.70
C GLU A 22 6.09 -4.22 4.90
N LEU A 23 6.68 -5.15 4.14
CA LEU A 23 7.81 -4.83 3.28
C LEU A 23 7.44 -3.84 2.16
N TYR A 24 6.31 -4.03 1.47
CA TYR A 24 5.87 -3.12 0.42
C TYR A 24 5.64 -1.70 0.93
N CYS A 25 5.03 -1.57 2.11
CA CYS A 25 4.86 -0.28 2.76
C CYS A 25 6.22 0.37 3.05
N LEU A 26 7.17 -0.37 3.61
CA LEU A 26 8.52 0.14 3.86
C LEU A 26 9.24 0.58 2.57
N GLU A 27 9.19 -0.25 1.52
CA GLU A 27 9.83 0.05 0.22
C GLU A 27 9.25 1.31 -0.45
N HIS A 28 7.96 1.58 -0.26
CA HIS A 28 7.28 2.74 -0.84
C HIS A 28 7.15 3.91 0.14
N GLY A 29 7.73 3.82 1.34
CA GLY A 29 7.63 4.86 2.36
C GLY A 29 6.21 5.07 2.89
N ILE A 30 5.33 4.07 2.82
CA ILE A 30 3.98 4.13 3.38
C ILE A 30 4.07 3.79 4.87
N GLN A 31 3.54 4.68 5.71
CA GLN A 31 3.46 4.47 7.14
C GLN A 31 2.37 3.44 7.49
N PRO A 32 2.42 2.82 8.69
CA PRO A 32 1.40 1.87 9.14
C PRO A 32 -0.03 2.44 9.21
N ASP A 33 -0.18 3.76 9.27
CA ASP A 33 -1.46 4.47 9.22
C ASP A 33 -1.96 4.74 7.79
N GLY A 34 -1.22 4.26 6.77
CA GLY A 34 -1.51 4.42 5.36
C GLY A 34 -1.05 5.74 4.76
N GLN A 35 -0.45 6.65 5.54
CA GLN A 35 0.07 7.90 5.02
C GLN A 35 1.40 7.66 4.31
N MET A 36 1.55 8.19 3.10
CA MET A 36 2.85 8.32 2.45
C MET A 36 3.35 9.74 2.76
N PRO A 37 4.25 9.93 3.75
CA PRO A 37 4.77 11.24 4.07
C PRO A 37 5.55 11.72 2.84
N SER A 38 4.95 12.68 2.14
CA SER A 38 5.46 13.17 0.87
C SER A 38 6.90 13.67 1.02
N ASP A 39 7.81 13.12 0.22
CA ASP A 39 8.97 13.91 -0.20
C ASP A 39 8.41 15.10 -0.98
N LYS A 40 8.73 16.30 -0.52
CA LYS A 40 8.02 17.54 -0.83
C LYS A 40 8.24 17.97 -2.29
N THR A 41 7.65 17.31 -3.28
CA THR A 41 7.58 17.80 -4.67
C THR A 41 6.31 17.35 -5.40
N ILE A 42 5.33 18.25 -5.41
CA ILE A 42 4.40 18.62 -6.49
C ILE A 42 3.55 17.52 -7.15
N GLY A 43 2.26 17.53 -6.79
CA GLY A 43 1.16 17.45 -7.77
C GLY A 43 0.48 16.09 -7.90
N GLY A 44 -0.71 15.99 -7.31
CA GLY A 44 -1.66 14.91 -7.58
C GLY A 44 -2.34 14.39 -6.32
N GLY A 45 -3.12 15.24 -5.66
CA GLY A 45 -4.13 14.75 -4.72
C GLY A 45 -5.13 13.93 -5.53
N ASP A 46 -5.11 12.60 -5.33
CA ASP A 46 -6.14 11.73 -5.86
C ASP A 46 -7.23 11.62 -4.79
N ASP A 47 -8.22 12.50 -4.91
CA ASP A 47 -9.38 12.58 -4.04
C ASP A 47 -10.24 11.32 -4.22
N SER A 48 -9.93 10.27 -3.46
CA SER A 48 -10.55 8.94 -3.57
C SER A 48 -12.06 8.89 -3.22
N PHE A 49 -12.71 10.00 -2.87
CA PHE A 49 -14.15 10.01 -2.51
C PHE A 49 -14.91 11.31 -2.86
N ASN A 50 -14.79 11.82 -4.09
CA ASN A 50 -15.77 12.80 -4.58
C ASN A 50 -16.57 12.23 -5.78
N THR A 51 -17.90 12.34 -5.71
CA THR A 51 -18.86 12.03 -6.79
C THR A 51 -18.86 13.13 -7.85
#